data_AF-A0A9E4D4I1-F1
#
_entry.id   AF-A0A9E4D4I1-F1
#
_cell.length_a   1.000
_cell.length_b   1.000
_cell.length_c   1.000
_cell.angle_alpha   90.00
_cell.angle_beta   90.00
_cell.angle_gamma   90.00
#
_symmetry.space_group_name_H-M   'P 1'
#
loop_
_entity.id
_entity.type
_entity.pdbx_description
1 polymer ?
#
loop_
_entity_poly.entity_id
_entity_poly.type
_entity_poly.pdbx_seq_one_letter_code
_entity_poly.pdbx_strand_id
1 'polypeptide(L)'
;MTDPLLTRIAEALERLSPPPAPAPDFAAADAFVWHTDPDRLEPVVRVSRVPLALLKGIGRVRDILLENTVQFARGYGANNALLWGSRGMGKSSLVKAVHAEVLARGLPCTLVEIQREDL
;
A
#
# COMPACT_ATOMS: atom_id res chain seq x y z
N MET A 1 -29.39 39.15 -17.57
CA MET A 1 -29.23 38.25 -18.73
C MET A 1 -27.82 37.60 -18.80
N THR A 2 -27.04 37.61 -17.72
CA THR A 2 -25.66 37.10 -17.68
C THR A 2 -25.53 35.69 -17.11
N ASP A 3 -26.57 35.21 -16.42
CA ASP A 3 -26.58 33.98 -15.64
C ASP A 3 -26.27 32.71 -16.47
N PRO A 4 -26.94 32.46 -17.62
CA PRO A 4 -26.78 31.18 -18.32
C PRO A 4 -25.38 30.97 -18.91
N LEU A 5 -24.72 32.06 -19.30
CA LEU A 5 -23.35 32.02 -19.82
C LEU A 5 -22.36 31.75 -18.70
N LEU A 6 -22.53 32.40 -17.54
CA LEU A 6 -21.69 32.20 -16.37
C LEU A 6 -21.84 30.78 -15.82
N THR A 7 -23.05 30.22 -15.76
CA THR A 7 -23.30 28.83 -15.39
C THR A 7 -22.59 27.86 -16.34
N ARG A 8 -22.71 28.06 -17.65
CA ARG A 8 -22.04 27.19 -18.64
C ARG A 8 -20.51 27.22 -18.53
N ILE A 9 -19.93 28.39 -18.23
CA ILE A 9 -18.49 28.53 -17.98
C ILE A 9 -18.10 27.80 -16.69
N ALA A 10 -18.86 27.98 -15.60
CA ALA A 10 -18.62 27.29 -14.33
C ALA A 10 -18.67 25.77 -14.48
N GLU A 11 -19.70 25.22 -15.14
CA GLU A 11 -19.82 23.78 -15.41
C GLU A 11 -18.69 23.25 -16.29
N ALA A 12 -18.19 24.05 -17.24
CA ALA A 12 -17.05 23.66 -18.07
C ALA A 12 -15.75 23.65 -17.26
N LEU A 13 -15.55 24.62 -16.36
CA LEU A 13 -14.39 24.68 -15.47
C LEU A 13 -14.42 23.55 -14.43
N GLU A 14 -15.57 23.21 -13.86
CA GLU A 14 -15.72 22.08 -12.93
C GLU A 14 -15.39 20.73 -13.58
N ARG A 15 -15.71 20.55 -14.88
CA ARG A 15 -15.28 19.35 -15.63
C ARG A 15 -13.78 19.31 -15.91
N LEU A 16 -13.17 20.48 -16.15
CA LEU A 16 -11.74 20.60 -16.42
C LEU A 16 -10.88 20.46 -15.16
N SER A 17 -11.41 20.88 -14.01
CA SER A 17 -10.76 20.79 -12.71
C SER A 17 -11.79 20.29 -11.70
N PRO A 18 -12.05 18.97 -11.67
CA PRO A 18 -12.94 18.39 -10.69
C PRO A 18 -12.41 18.66 -9.27
N PRO A 19 -13.30 18.66 -8.25
CA PRO A 19 -12.88 18.81 -6.87
C PRO A 19 -11.83 17.75 -6.51
N PRO A 20 -10.87 18.06 -5.62
CA PRO A 20 -9.91 17.09 -5.12
C PRO A 20 -10.62 15.84 -4.61
N ALA A 21 -10.09 14.66 -4.94
CA ALA A 21 -10.61 13.41 -4.43
C ALA A 21 -10.62 13.44 -2.89
N PRO A 22 -11.62 12.84 -2.23
CA PRO A 22 -11.64 12.73 -0.78
C PRO A 22 -10.41 11.95 -0.30
N ALA A 23 -9.96 12.27 0.92
CA ALA A 23 -8.85 11.55 1.53
C ALA A 23 -9.15 10.03 1.60
N PRO A 24 -8.16 9.16 1.31
CA PRO A 24 -8.37 7.72 1.32
C PRO A 24 -8.69 7.21 2.73
N ASP A 25 -9.64 6.28 2.82
CA ASP A 25 -9.97 5.59 4.07
C ASP A 25 -9.01 4.42 4.31
N PHE A 26 -8.04 4.62 5.19
CA PHE A 26 -7.07 3.60 5.59
C PHE A 26 -7.68 2.46 6.42
N ALA A 27 -8.91 2.61 6.92
CA ALA A 27 -9.62 1.53 7.61
C ALA A 27 -10.35 0.59 6.64
N ALA A 28 -10.46 0.94 5.35
CA ALA A 28 -11.17 0.14 4.36
C ALA A 28 -10.46 -1.18 4.01
N ALA A 29 -9.15 -1.27 4.20
CA ALA A 29 -8.35 -2.46 3.92
C ALA A 29 -7.01 -2.45 4.68
N ASP A 30 -6.40 -3.62 4.84
CA ASP A 30 -5.04 -3.73 5.39
C ASP A 30 -3.94 -3.48 4.34
N ALA A 31 -4.31 -3.38 3.06
CA ALA A 31 -3.37 -3.22 1.96
C ALA A 31 -3.95 -2.37 0.83
N PHE A 32 -3.10 -1.60 0.17
CA PHE A 32 -3.45 -0.68 -0.90
C PHE A 32 -2.42 -0.70 -2.02
N VAL A 33 -2.85 -0.36 -3.23
CA VAL A 33 -1.96 0.03 -4.33
C VAL A 33 -2.07 1.54 -4.52
N TRP A 34 -0.93 2.22 -4.54
CA TRP A 34 -0.87 3.64 -4.85
C TRP A 34 -0.70 3.82 -6.37
N HIS A 35 -1.57 4.64 -6.95
CA HIS A 35 -1.47 5.09 -8.34
C HIS A 35 -1.19 6.59 -8.32
N THR A 36 -0.31 7.08 -9.19
CA THR A 36 0.06 8.50 -9.26
C THR A 36 -0.80 9.31 -10.24
N ASP A 37 -1.45 8.64 -11.19
CA ASP A 37 -2.33 9.30 -12.17
C ASP A 37 -3.64 8.49 -12.46
N PRO A 38 -4.80 8.99 -12.02
CA PRO A 38 -4.98 10.01 -10.99
C PRO A 38 -4.48 9.49 -9.62
N ASP A 39 -3.95 10.41 -8.81
CA ASP A 39 -3.45 10.13 -7.45
C ASP A 39 -4.55 9.51 -6.57
N ARG A 40 -4.38 8.25 -6.19
CA ARG A 40 -5.33 7.52 -5.33
C ARG A 40 -4.70 6.30 -4.67
N LEU A 41 -5.23 5.93 -3.50
CA LEU A 41 -4.98 4.64 -2.86
C LEU A 41 -6.15 3.69 -3.14
N GLU A 42 -5.88 2.62 -3.88
CA GLU A 42 -6.86 1.60 -4.20
C GLU A 42 -6.78 0.43 -3.20
N PRO A 43 -7.86 0.09 -2.48
CA PRO A 43 -7.84 -0.99 -1.50
C PRO A 43 -7.70 -2.37 -2.14
N VAL A 44 -6.82 -3.20 -1.60
CA VAL A 44 -6.61 -4.58 -2.03
C VAL A 44 -7.43 -5.52 -1.15
N VAL A 45 -8.63 -5.87 -1.61
CA VAL A 45 -9.58 -6.74 -0.88
C VAL A 45 -8.95 -8.10 -0.53
N ARG A 46 -8.18 -8.68 -1.44
CA ARG A 46 -7.51 -9.97 -1.22
C ARG A 46 -6.05 -9.91 -1.66
N VAL A 47 -5.17 -9.67 -0.69
CA VAL A 47 -3.72 -9.76 -0.93
C VAL A 47 -3.35 -11.21 -1.24
N SER A 48 -2.62 -11.44 -2.33
CA SER A 48 -2.02 -12.75 -2.63
C SER A 48 -0.84 -12.99 -1.69
N ARG A 49 -1.03 -13.88 -0.70
CA ARG A 49 -0.05 -14.18 0.36
C ARG A 49 0.27 -15.67 0.36
N VAL A 50 1.52 -16.01 0.69
CA VAL A 50 1.95 -17.38 0.99
C VAL A 50 2.20 -17.44 2.50
N PRO A 51 1.76 -18.51 3.21
CA PRO A 51 2.06 -18.66 4.62
C PRO A 51 3.56 -18.55 4.90
N LEU A 52 3.92 -17.78 5.93
CA LEU A 52 5.32 -17.51 6.29
C LEU A 52 6.13 -18.80 6.53
N ALA A 53 5.49 -19.83 7.08
CA ALA A 53 6.10 -21.14 7.33
C ALA A 53 6.49 -21.92 6.06
N LEU A 54 5.92 -21.59 4.90
CA LEU A 54 6.27 -22.22 3.61
C LEU A 54 7.51 -21.61 2.95
N LEU A 55 7.95 -20.42 3.41
CA LEU A 55 9.16 -19.80 2.91
C LEU A 55 10.40 -20.45 3.56
N LYS A 56 10.93 -21.48 2.90
CA LYS A 56 12.10 -22.25 3.37
C LYS A 56 13.41 -21.64 2.87
N GLY A 57 14.51 -21.92 3.59
CA GLY A 57 15.86 -21.49 3.20
C GLY A 57 16.20 -20.02 3.47
N ILE A 58 15.24 -19.21 3.93
CA ILE A 58 15.42 -17.77 4.17
C ILE A 58 15.19 -17.36 5.63
N GLY A 59 15.30 -18.30 6.58
CA GLY A 59 14.95 -18.09 7.99
C GLY A 59 15.55 -16.82 8.58
N ARG A 60 16.86 -16.60 8.39
CA ARG A 60 17.53 -15.39 8.89
C ARG A 60 16.92 -14.09 8.37
N VAL A 61 16.74 -13.97 7.05
CA VAL A 61 16.19 -12.74 6.42
C VAL A 61 14.74 -12.53 6.82
N ARG A 62 13.97 -13.62 6.87
CA ARG A 62 12.58 -13.64 7.31
C ARG A 62 12.44 -13.13 8.74
N ASP A 63 13.24 -13.65 9.67
CA ASP A 63 13.13 -13.33 11.09
C ASP A 63 13.54 -11.88 11.35
N ILE A 64 14.60 -11.39 10.70
CA ILE A 64 15.03 -9.99 10.76
C ILE A 64 13.91 -9.05 10.29
N LEU A 65 13.33 -9.34 9.11
CA LEU A 65 12.26 -8.50 8.57
C LEU A 65 11.01 -8.54 9.43
N LEU A 66 10.62 -9.71 9.92
CA LEU A 66 9.46 -9.88 10.80
C LEU A 66 9.63 -9.10 12.09
N GLU A 67 10.76 -9.24 12.78
CA GLU A 67 11.02 -8.53 14.03
C GLU A 67 11.02 -7.01 13.83
N ASN A 68 11.70 -6.52 12.78
CA ASN A 68 11.70 -5.11 12.42
C ASN A 68 10.27 -4.58 12.14
N THR A 69 9.44 -5.36 11.45
CA THR A 69 8.06 -4.97 11.11
C THR A 69 7.16 -5.02 12.34
N VAL A 70 7.38 -5.96 13.28
CA VAL A 70 6.68 -6.00 14.57
C VAL A 70 7.02 -4.77 15.42
N GLN A 71 8.29 -4.33 15.42
CA GLN A 71 8.68 -3.09 16.12
C GLN A 71 7.97 -1.88 15.50
N PHE A 72 7.97 -1.78 14.17
CA PHE A 72 7.24 -0.74 13.44
C PHE A 72 5.74 -0.71 13.81
N ALA A 73 5.08 -1.87 13.75
CA ALA A 73 3.64 -1.98 14.04
C ALA A 73 3.28 -1.69 15.50
N ARG A 74 4.25 -1.71 16.42
CA ARG A 74 4.10 -1.31 17.82
C ARG A 74 4.38 0.18 18.06
N GLY A 75 4.78 0.93 17.04
CA GLY A 75 5.17 2.34 17.15
C GLY A 75 6.60 2.55 17.66
N TYR A 76 7.44 1.51 17.68
CA TYR A 76 8.85 1.63 18.03
C TYR A 76 9.72 1.96 16.81
N GLY A 77 10.98 2.31 17.07
CA GLY A 77 11.97 2.50 16.02
C GLY A 77 12.13 1.24 15.16
N ALA A 78 12.10 1.41 13.85
CA ALA A 78 12.30 0.35 12.86
C ALA A 78 13.18 0.86 11.71
N ASN A 79 13.86 -0.07 11.06
CA ASN A 79 14.78 0.22 9.97
C ASN A 79 14.09 0.08 8.61
N ASN A 80 14.54 0.88 7.65
CA ASN A 80 14.24 0.64 6.24
C ASN A 80 14.92 -0.65 5.80
N ALA A 81 14.20 -1.49 5.05
CA ALA A 81 14.71 -2.77 4.55
C ALA A 81 14.81 -2.76 3.02
N LEU A 82 15.98 -3.12 2.49
CA LEU A 82 16.19 -3.34 1.06
C LEU A 82 16.25 -4.85 0.79
N LEU A 83 15.27 -5.37 0.07
CA LEU A 83 15.27 -6.75 -0.40
C LEU A 83 15.76 -6.79 -1.85
N TRP A 84 16.89 -7.44 -2.10
CA TRP A 84 17.46 -7.60 -3.45
C TRP A 84 17.63 -9.07 -3.85
N GLY A 85 17.84 -9.31 -5.14
CA GLY A 85 17.96 -10.65 -5.74
C GLY A 85 17.18 -10.77 -7.04
N SER A 86 17.32 -11.89 -7.75
CA SER A 86 16.70 -12.09 -9.07
C SER A 86 15.17 -12.10 -9.03
N ARG A 87 14.55 -11.91 -10.20
CA ARG A 87 13.09 -12.01 -10.38
C ARG A 87 12.64 -13.43 -10.00
N GLY A 88 11.50 -13.53 -9.30
CA GLY A 88 10.95 -14.82 -8.87
C GLY A 88 11.50 -15.38 -7.56
N MET A 89 12.51 -14.75 -6.93
CA MET A 89 13.08 -15.23 -5.64
C MET A 89 12.23 -14.90 -4.40
N GLY A 90 10.93 -14.61 -4.56
CA GLY A 90 10.00 -14.47 -3.43
C GLY A 90 10.13 -13.21 -2.57
N LYS A 91 10.79 -12.14 -3.04
CA LYS A 91 10.94 -10.88 -2.29
C LYS A 91 9.59 -10.28 -1.87
N SER A 92 8.68 -10.04 -2.84
CA SER A 92 7.34 -9.53 -2.56
C SER A 92 6.51 -10.53 -1.76
N SER A 93 6.71 -11.84 -1.99
CA SER A 93 6.04 -12.90 -1.23
C SER A 93 6.43 -12.87 0.24
N LEU A 94 7.71 -12.61 0.55
CA LEU A 94 8.19 -12.46 1.92
C LEU A 94 7.56 -11.25 2.60
N VAL A 95 7.51 -10.09 1.94
CA VAL A 95 6.88 -8.88 2.49
C VAL A 95 5.40 -9.14 2.81
N LYS A 96 4.66 -9.71 1.86
CA LYS A 96 3.22 -10.04 2.04
C LYS A 96 2.98 -11.09 3.12
N ALA A 97 3.89 -12.06 3.28
CA ALA A 97 3.83 -13.06 4.33
C ALA A 97 4.12 -12.47 5.73
N VAL A 98 5.12 -11.60 5.85
CA VAL A 98 5.44 -10.89 7.10
C VAL A 98 4.30 -9.96 7.50
N HIS A 99 3.75 -9.19 6.56
CA HIS A 99 2.57 -8.36 6.80
C HIS A 99 1.39 -9.18 7.35
N ALA A 100 1.10 -10.34 6.75
CA ALA A 100 0.07 -11.23 7.24
C ALA A 100 0.31 -11.74 8.66
N GLU A 101 1.56 -12.10 8.97
CA GLU A 101 1.96 -12.57 10.31
C GLU A 101 1.82 -11.46 11.36
N VAL A 102 2.13 -10.20 11.02
CA VAL A 102 1.95 -9.04 11.90
C VAL A 102 0.47 -8.81 12.20
N LEU A 103 -0.39 -8.85 11.18
CA LEU A 103 -1.84 -8.73 11.35
C LEU A 103 -2.42 -9.89 12.18
N ALA A 104 -1.94 -11.12 11.97
CA ALA A 104 -2.35 -12.29 12.74
C ALA A 104 -2.01 -12.17 14.24
N ARG A 105 -1.04 -11.32 14.60
CA ARG A 105 -0.70 -10.95 15.99
C ARG A 105 -1.57 -9.83 16.55
N GLY A 106 -2.54 -9.33 15.80
CA GLY A 106 -3.41 -8.22 16.19
C GLY A 106 -2.72 -6.86 16.18
N LEU A 107 -1.58 -6.72 15.48
CA LEU A 107 -0.86 -5.46 15.40
C LEU A 107 -1.31 -4.66 14.17
N PRO A 108 -1.52 -3.33 14.29
CA PRO A 108 -1.92 -2.50 13.16
C PRO A 108 -0.75 -2.35 12.18
N CYS A 109 -0.95 -2.72 10.91
CA CYS A 109 0.06 -2.56 9.88
C CYS A 109 -0.60 -2.47 8.49
N THR A 110 -0.49 -1.32 7.84
CA THR A 110 -1.00 -1.12 6.48
C THR A 110 0.11 -1.34 5.46
N LEU A 111 -0.15 -2.14 4.43
CA LEU A 111 0.77 -2.36 3.32
C LEU A 111 0.40 -1.46 2.13
N VAL A 112 1.31 -0.62 1.66
CA VAL A 112 1.11 0.17 0.43
C VAL A 112 2.11 -0.31 -0.62
N GLU A 113 1.60 -0.76 -1.77
CA GLU A 113 2.41 -1.14 -2.92
C GLU A 113 2.42 0.00 -3.94
N ILE A 114 3.61 0.35 -4.43
CA ILE A 114 3.81 1.36 -5.48
C ILE A 114 4.29 0.60 -6.71
N GLN A 115 3.61 0.74 -7.84
CA GLN A 115 4.07 0.09 -9.07
C GLN A 115 5.35 0.75 -9.56
N ARG A 116 6.18 -0.02 -10.28
CA ARG A 116 7.43 0.51 -10.81
C ARG A 116 7.18 1.61 -11.83
N GLU A 117 6.10 1.49 -12.56
CA GLU A 117 5.68 2.41 -13.61
C GLU A 117 5.21 3.76 -13.04
N ASP A 118 4.87 3.78 -11.74
CA ASP A 118 4.40 4.97 -11.01
C ASP A 118 5.52 5.67 -10.22
N LEU A 119 6.75 5.14 -10.25
CA LEU A 119 7.97 5.76 -9.69
C LEU A 119 8.70 6.62 -10.74
#